data_AF-A0A7S1E542-F1
#
_entry.id   AF-A0A7S1E542-F1
#
_cell.length_a   1.000
_cell.length_b   1.000
_cell.length_c   1.000
_cell.angle_alpha   90.00
_cell.angle_beta   90.00
_cell.angle_gamma   90.00
#
_symmetry.space_group_name_H-M   'P 1'
#
loop_
_entity.id
_entity.type
_entity.pdbx_description
1 polymer ?
#
loop_
_entity_poly.entity_id
_entity_poly.type
_entity_poly.pdbx_seq_one_letter_code
_entity_poly.pdbx_strand_id
1 'polypeptide(L)'
;MAEQGADDGRVRRKMDTGEGRSLVHWSRLKPKVKRIGKIKLSEVAKHKTKEDCWTAFRGLVYDMTPFFEYHPGGQKYLMMTAGKDGTKLFNKYHQWVNIEFLMEKCLIGKLVGEDGQDLTDEQILEEGEEEEE
;
A
#
# COMPACT_ATOMS: atom_id res chain seq x y z
N MET A 1 -1.98 -13.12 46.89
CA MET A 1 -1.18 -12.02 46.31
C MET A 1 -1.25 -12.20 44.80
N ALA A 2 -2.07 -11.41 44.11
CA ALA A 2 -2.23 -11.50 42.67
C ALA A 2 -1.33 -10.44 42.03
N GLU A 3 -0.36 -10.88 41.23
CA GLU A 3 0.54 -10.01 40.47
C GLU A 3 -0.25 -9.24 39.41
N GLN A 4 -0.20 -7.92 39.50
CA GLN A 4 -0.78 -7.01 38.51
C GLN A 4 0.16 -6.96 37.30
N GLY A 5 -0.34 -7.39 36.14
CA GLY A 5 0.36 -7.25 34.88
C GLY A 5 0.56 -5.78 34.51
N ALA A 6 1.80 -5.39 34.27
CA ALA A 6 2.18 -4.05 33.83
C ALA A 6 1.79 -3.84 32.35
N ASP A 7 0.89 -2.89 32.12
CA ASP A 7 0.67 -2.29 30.80
C ASP A 7 1.85 -1.34 30.49
N ASP A 8 2.79 -1.78 29.65
CA ASP A 8 4.03 -1.05 29.28
C ASP A 8 3.79 0.19 28.39
N GLY A 9 2.54 0.65 28.23
CA GLY A 9 2.21 1.98 27.71
C GLY A 9 3.05 2.43 26.50
N ARG A 10 3.38 1.53 25.56
CA ARG A 10 4.25 1.87 24.42
C ARG A 10 3.52 2.84 23.52
N VAL A 11 3.76 4.13 23.78
CA VAL A 11 3.42 5.22 22.88
C VAL A 11 3.98 4.83 21.52
N ARG A 12 3.11 4.66 20.51
CA ARG A 12 3.51 4.36 19.13
C ARG A 12 4.50 5.43 18.71
N ARG A 13 5.80 5.12 18.76
CA ARG A 13 6.84 6.05 18.31
C ARG A 13 6.67 6.20 16.81
N LYS A 14 6.20 7.37 16.40
CA LYS A 14 6.17 7.76 14.99
C LYS A 14 7.59 7.62 14.45
N MET A 15 7.75 6.87 13.36
CA MET A 15 9.06 6.70 12.76
C MET A 15 9.52 8.06 12.24
N ASP A 16 10.67 8.54 12.72
CA ASP A 16 11.27 9.76 12.21
C ASP A 16 11.62 9.53 10.74
N THR A 17 10.92 10.23 9.86
CA THR A 17 11.09 10.05 8.43
C THR A 17 12.27 10.90 7.92
N GLY A 18 12.93 11.70 8.78
CA GLY A 18 13.94 12.68 8.42
C GLY A 18 13.36 14.03 7.96
N GLU A 19 14.19 15.07 7.98
CA GLU A 19 13.80 16.42 7.57
C GLU A 19 13.29 16.41 6.11
N GLY A 20 12.16 17.06 5.87
CA GLY A 20 11.54 17.12 4.54
C GLY A 20 10.79 15.87 4.10
N ARG A 21 10.70 14.78 4.86
CA ARG A 21 10.03 13.54 4.40
C ARG A 21 8.66 13.31 5.05
N SER A 22 7.86 14.38 5.13
CA SER A 22 6.51 14.33 5.70
C SER A 22 5.43 14.13 4.63
N LEU A 23 4.22 13.73 5.04
CA LEU A 23 3.06 13.68 4.15
C LEU A 23 2.70 15.05 3.54
N VAL A 24 3.04 16.15 4.22
CA VAL A 24 2.88 17.51 3.67
C VAL A 24 3.86 17.73 2.51
N HIS A 25 5.10 17.25 2.62
CA HIS A 25 6.02 17.31 1.48
C HIS A 25 5.56 16.40 0.36
N TRP A 26 5.13 15.18 0.67
CA TRP A 26 4.53 14.25 -0.29
C TRP A 26 3.40 14.89 -1.11
N SER A 27 2.46 15.57 -0.46
CA SER A 27 1.35 16.25 -1.14
C SER A 27 1.82 17.29 -2.17
N ARG A 28 2.95 17.96 -1.89
CA ARG A 28 3.58 18.94 -2.80
C ARG A 28 4.30 18.28 -3.96
N LEU A 29 4.73 17.03 -3.83
CA LEU A 29 5.34 16.29 -4.92
C LEU A 29 4.34 16.03 -6.04
N LYS A 30 4.87 16.01 -7.27
CA LYS A 30 4.11 15.70 -8.48
C LYS A 30 4.80 14.55 -9.21
N PRO A 31 4.82 13.33 -8.63
CA PRO A 31 5.29 12.17 -9.36
C PRO A 31 4.40 11.99 -10.59
N LYS A 32 5.02 11.87 -11.77
CA LYS A 32 4.31 11.55 -13.01
C LYS A 32 4.54 10.08 -13.30
N VAL A 33 3.51 9.27 -13.05
CA VAL A 33 3.52 7.87 -13.46
C VAL A 33 2.71 7.71 -14.74
N LYS A 34 3.10 6.73 -15.56
CA LYS A 34 2.36 6.40 -16.77
C LYS A 34 1.06 5.68 -16.38
N ARG A 35 -0.08 6.20 -16.84
CA ARG A 35 -1.36 5.49 -16.70
C ARG A 35 -1.49 4.44 -17.80
N ILE A 36 -1.72 3.19 -17.40
CA ILE A 36 -1.81 2.02 -18.29
C ILE A 36 -3.27 1.60 -18.51
N GLY A 37 -4.16 1.89 -17.55
CA GLY A 37 -5.57 1.51 -17.65
C GLY A 37 -5.84 0.20 -16.92
N LYS A 38 -6.00 -0.92 -17.64
CA LYS A 38 -6.28 -2.25 -17.04
C LYS A 38 -4.98 -2.99 -16.75
N ILE A 39 -4.83 -3.53 -15.55
CA ILE A 39 -3.60 -4.18 -15.08
C ILE A 39 -3.97 -5.50 -14.39
N LYS A 40 -3.28 -6.57 -14.75
CA LYS A 40 -3.43 -7.89 -14.14
C LYS A 40 -2.56 -8.03 -12.90
N LEU A 41 -2.94 -8.86 -11.95
CA LEU A 41 -2.12 -9.08 -10.76
C LEU A 41 -0.76 -9.70 -11.12
N SER A 42 -0.72 -10.57 -12.13
CA SER A 42 0.54 -11.10 -12.70
C SER A 42 1.49 -10.01 -13.21
N GLU A 43 0.97 -8.87 -13.67
CA GLU A 43 1.82 -7.74 -14.06
C GLU A 43 2.35 -7.02 -12.83
N VAL A 44 1.49 -6.75 -11.84
CA VAL A 44 1.88 -6.14 -10.55
C VAL A 44 3.02 -6.93 -9.90
N ALA A 45 2.96 -8.26 -9.93
CA ALA A 45 3.97 -9.16 -9.36
C ALA A 45 5.40 -9.00 -9.91
N LYS A 46 5.56 -8.38 -11.08
CA LYS A 46 6.88 -8.07 -11.67
C LYS A 46 7.56 -6.88 -10.97
N HIS A 47 6.78 -5.99 -10.38
CA HIS A 47 7.22 -4.74 -9.77
C HIS A 47 7.31 -4.87 -8.24
N LYS A 48 8.34 -5.59 -7.76
CA LYS A 48 8.49 -5.98 -6.35
C LYS A 48 9.78 -5.49 -5.67
N THR A 49 10.43 -4.47 -6.23
CA THR A 49 11.71 -3.95 -5.73
C THR A 49 11.56 -2.53 -5.23
N LYS A 50 12.50 -2.02 -4.42
CA LYS A 50 12.41 -0.65 -3.90
C LYS A 50 12.44 0.42 -4.99
N GLU A 51 13.13 0.15 -6.09
CA GLU A 51 13.28 1.06 -7.24
C GLU A 51 12.17 0.88 -8.28
N ASP A 52 11.36 -0.18 -8.13
CA ASP A 52 10.25 -0.52 -9.01
C ASP A 52 9.23 -1.36 -8.24
N CYS A 53 8.29 -0.67 -7.57
CA CYS A 53 7.32 -1.26 -6.66
C CYS A 53 5.90 -0.86 -7.03
N TRP A 54 5.08 -1.82 -7.46
CA TRP A 54 3.65 -1.62 -7.59
C TRP A 54 2.89 -2.38 -6.52
N THR A 55 1.77 -1.83 -6.08
CA THR A 55 0.88 -2.49 -5.14
C THR A 55 -0.55 -2.21 -5.53
N ALA A 56 -1.39 -3.25 -5.47
CA ALA A 56 -2.83 -3.09 -5.63
C ALA A 56 -3.48 -2.81 -4.26
N PHE A 57 -4.40 -1.85 -4.25
CA PHE A 57 -5.24 -1.53 -3.11
C PHE A 57 -6.66 -1.27 -3.59
N ARG A 58 -7.63 -2.06 -3.08
CA ARG A 58 -9.06 -1.94 -3.38
C ARG A 58 -9.33 -1.91 -4.88
N GLY A 59 -8.68 -2.80 -5.64
CA GLY A 59 -8.86 -2.91 -7.09
C GLY A 59 -8.17 -1.80 -7.91
N LEU A 60 -7.33 -0.97 -7.30
CA LEU A 60 -6.53 0.05 -7.99
C LEU A 60 -5.04 -0.20 -7.80
N VAL A 61 -4.26 -0.02 -8.85
CA VAL A 61 -2.82 -0.29 -8.86
C VAL A 61 -2.05 1.02 -8.83
N TYR A 62 -1.14 1.13 -7.86
CA TYR A 62 -0.34 2.32 -7.61
C TYR A 62 1.16 2.02 -7.71
N ASP A 63 1.91 3.00 -8.21
CA ASP A 63 3.37 3.01 -8.10
C ASP A 63 3.77 3.55 -6.71
N MET A 64 4.32 2.66 -5.88
CA MET A 64 4.74 2.98 -4.52
C MET A 64 6.19 3.46 -4.45
N THR A 65 6.97 3.30 -5.53
CA THR A 65 8.39 3.67 -5.63
C THR A 65 8.71 5.07 -5.08
N PRO A 66 8.00 6.16 -5.49
CA PRO A 66 8.30 7.50 -4.98
C PRO A 66 7.88 7.71 -3.52
N PHE A 67 7.05 6.84 -2.95
CA PHE A 67 6.46 7.00 -1.62
C PHE A 67 7.28 6.35 -0.49
N PHE A 68 8.27 5.51 -0.82
CA PHE A 68 9.07 4.78 0.18
C PHE A 68 9.63 5.68 1.28
N GLU A 69 10.19 6.82 0.91
CA GLU A 69 10.79 7.76 1.86
C GLU A 69 9.77 8.60 2.63
N TYR A 70 8.48 8.55 2.29
CA TYR A 70 7.44 9.39 2.89
C TYR A 70 6.46 8.61 3.75
N HIS A 71 6.55 7.27 3.76
CA HIS A 71 5.66 6.41 4.52
C HIS A 71 5.95 6.51 6.03
N PRO A 72 5.01 7.01 6.87
CA PRO A 72 5.24 7.20 8.30
C PRO A 72 5.46 5.89 9.08
N GLY A 73 5.01 4.75 8.53
CA GLY A 73 5.26 3.43 9.11
C GLY A 73 6.66 2.89 8.79
N GLY A 74 7.36 3.48 7.81
CA GLY A 74 8.67 3.04 7.34
C GLY A 74 8.63 2.14 6.11
N GLN A 75 9.76 2.11 5.39
CA GLN A 75 9.94 1.43 4.09
C GLN A 75 9.68 -0.07 4.14
N LYS A 76 10.06 -0.73 5.24
CA LYS A 76 9.96 -2.19 5.40
C LYS A 76 8.53 -2.72 5.24
N TYR A 77 7.52 -1.95 5.65
CA TYR A 77 6.12 -2.37 5.55
C TYR A 77 5.56 -2.21 4.14
N LEU A 78 6.06 -1.25 3.36
CA LEU A 78 5.70 -1.15 1.95
C LEU A 78 6.25 -2.34 1.15
N MET A 79 7.46 -2.81 1.50
CA MET A 79 8.04 -4.00 0.87
C MET A 79 7.22 -5.27 1.10
N MET A 80 6.43 -5.35 2.17
CA MET A 80 5.57 -6.51 2.44
C MET A 80 4.44 -6.65 1.41
N THR A 81 4.04 -5.54 0.78
CA THR A 81 2.98 -5.51 -0.25
C THR A 81 3.54 -5.23 -1.65
N ALA A 82 4.87 -5.24 -1.81
CA ALA A 82 5.51 -4.99 -3.09
C ALA A 82 5.19 -6.13 -4.07
N GLY A 83 4.63 -5.78 -5.22
CA GLY A 83 4.19 -6.72 -6.24
C GLY A 83 2.96 -7.55 -5.87
N LYS A 84 2.12 -7.09 -4.93
CA LYS A 84 0.97 -7.85 -4.42
C LYS A 84 -0.27 -6.97 -4.27
N ASP A 85 -1.40 -7.62 -3.99
CA ASP A 85 -2.55 -6.94 -3.40
C ASP A 85 -2.28 -6.72 -1.90
N GLY A 86 -2.18 -5.44 -1.51
CA GLY A 86 -1.94 -5.01 -0.14
C GLY A 86 -3.20 -4.62 0.62
N THR A 87 -4.39 -4.80 0.05
CA THR A 87 -5.67 -4.30 0.57
C THR A 87 -5.95 -4.74 2.00
N LYS A 88 -5.75 -6.03 2.31
CA LYS A 88 -5.97 -6.58 3.66
C LYS A 88 -5.05 -5.94 4.69
N LEU A 89 -3.75 -5.88 4.39
CA LEU A 89 -2.75 -5.28 5.28
C LEU A 89 -3.00 -3.77 5.45
N PHE A 90 -3.33 -3.09 4.36
CA PHE A 90 -3.67 -1.68 4.38
C PHE A 90 -4.91 -1.42 5.24
N ASN A 91 -6.00 -2.16 5.02
CA ASN A 91 -7.23 -1.99 5.81
C ASN A 91 -6.99 -2.28 7.30
N LYS A 92 -6.14 -3.26 7.64
CA LYS A 92 -5.81 -3.56 9.05
C LYS A 92 -5.17 -2.38 9.79
N TYR A 93 -4.26 -1.64 9.16
CA TYR A 93 -3.49 -0.57 9.81
C TYR A 93 -3.93 0.85 9.45
N HIS A 94 -4.59 1.02 8.30
CA HIS A 94 -4.88 2.30 7.66
C HIS A 94 -6.33 2.39 7.15
N GLN A 95 -7.28 1.70 7.78
CA GLN A 95 -8.71 1.71 7.40
C GLN A 95 -9.29 3.11 7.12
N TRP A 96 -8.84 4.13 7.88
CA TRP A 96 -9.32 5.51 7.81
C TRP A 96 -8.56 6.38 6.80
N VAL A 97 -7.48 5.87 6.21
CA VAL A 97 -6.66 6.63 5.25
C VAL A 97 -7.29 6.50 3.87
N ASN A 98 -7.58 7.65 3.26
CA ASN A 98 -7.99 7.70 1.85
C ASN A 98 -6.75 7.55 0.96
N ILE A 99 -6.47 6.33 0.53
CA ILE A 99 -5.31 6.03 -0.33
C ILE A 99 -5.45 6.61 -1.73
N GLU A 100 -6.68 6.68 -2.27
CA GLU A 100 -6.95 7.22 -3.61
C GLU A 100 -6.55 8.69 -3.68
N PHE A 101 -6.87 9.46 -2.64
CA PHE A 101 -6.44 10.85 -2.52
C PHE A 101 -4.94 10.97 -2.24
N LEU A 102 -4.40 10.15 -1.34
CA LEU A 102 -2.99 10.21 -0.99
C LEU A 102 -2.08 9.88 -2.18
N MET A 103 -2.48 8.91 -3.00
CA MET A 103 -1.69 8.32 -4.09
C MET A 103 -2.25 8.63 -5.48
N GLU A 104 -3.14 9.62 -5.61
CA GLU A 104 -3.82 9.99 -6.87
C GLU A 104 -2.85 10.12 -8.06
N LYS A 105 -1.70 10.76 -7.80
CA LYS A 105 -0.65 11.03 -8.80
C LYS A 105 0.19 9.80 -9.15
N CYS A 106 0.12 8.76 -8.33
CA CYS A 106 0.79 7.49 -8.52
C CYS A 106 -0.14 6.38 -9.04
N LEU A 107 -1.41 6.71 -9.34
CA LEU A 107 -2.34 5.74 -9.90
C LEU A 107 -1.91 5.34 -11.32
N ILE A 108 -1.67 4.05 -11.52
CA ILE A 108 -1.29 3.47 -12.81
C ILE A 108 -2.55 2.97 -13.54
N GLY A 109 -3.45 2.30 -12.82
CA GLY A 109 -4.60 1.65 -13.43
C GLY A 109 -5.53 0.94 -12.46
N LYS A 110 -6.54 0.27 -13.03
CA LYS A 110 -7.49 -0.60 -12.34
C LYS A 110 -7.02 -2.06 -12.45
N LEU A 111 -7.11 -2.78 -11.35
CA LEU A 111 -6.86 -4.21 -11.29
C LEU A 111 -7.98 -4.96 -12.03
N VAL A 112 -7.60 -5.92 -12.87
CA VAL A 112 -8.51 -6.80 -13.60
C VAL A 112 -8.11 -8.24 -13.35
N GLY A 113 -9.06 -9.16 -13.54
CA GLY A 113 -8.81 -10.59 -13.49
C GLY A 113 -7.76 -11.01 -14.52
N GLU A 114 -7.20 -12.20 -14.34
CA GLU A 114 -6.19 -12.74 -15.26
C GLU A 114 -6.75 -12.96 -16.69
N ASP A 115 -8.06 -13.12 -16.81
CA ASP A 115 -8.83 -13.15 -18.06
C ASP A 115 -9.06 -11.75 -18.68
N GLY A 116 -8.75 -10.67 -17.94
CA GLY A 116 -8.85 -9.28 -18.37
C GLY A 116 -10.20 -8.61 -18.14
N GLN A 117 -11.15 -9.31 -17.50
CA GLN A 117 -12.43 -8.73 -17.09
C GLN A 117 -12.28 -7.89 -15.82
N ASP A 118 -13.17 -6.93 -15.69
CA ASP A 118 -13.27 -6.11 -14.49
C ASP A 118 -13.68 -6.98 -13.30
N LEU A 119 -12.92 -6.87 -12.21
CA LEU A 119 -13.27 -7.51 -10.94
C LEU A 119 -14.53 -6.86 -10.35
N THR A 120 -15.39 -7.67 -9.73
CA THR A 120 -16.52 -7.17 -8.93
C THR A 120 -16.04 -6.64 -7.58
N ASP A 121 -16.85 -5.80 -6.94
CA ASP A 121 -16.54 -5.31 -5.59
C ASP A 121 -16.37 -6.45 -4.57
N GLU A 122 -17.10 -7.56 -4.75
CA GLU A 122 -16.97 -8.76 -3.92
C GLU A 122 -15.59 -9.41 -4.12
N GLN A 123 -15.16 -9.61 -5.37
CA GLN A 123 -13.84 -10.18 -5.69
C GLN A 123 -12.69 -9.33 -5.15
N ILE A 124 -12.80 -8.00 -5.26
CA ILE A 124 -11.80 -7.05 -4.74
C ILE A 124 -11.66 -7.14 -3.22
N LEU A 125 -12.72 -7.53 -2.51
CA LEU A 125 -12.74 -7.66 -1.05
C LEU A 125 -12.36 -9.06 -0.57
N GLU A 126 -12.57 -10.10 -1.40
CA GLU A 126 -12.36 -11.52 -1.06
C GLU A 126 -10.95 -12.05 -1.38
N GLU A 127 -10.22 -11.52 -2.38
CA GLU A 127 -8.90 -12.03 -2.83
C GLU A 127 -7.73 -11.92 -1.80
N GLY A 128 -8.02 -11.68 -0.52
CA GLY A 128 -7.05 -11.60 0.57
C GLY A 128 -7.01 -12.80 1.52
N GLU A 129 -7.68 -13.91 1.21
CA GLU A 129 -7.77 -15.08 2.12
C GLU A 129 -6.82 -16.25 1.83
N GLU A 130 -6.04 -16.26 0.75
CA GLU A 130 -5.18 -17.42 0.46
C GLU A 130 -3.73 -17.31 1.01
N GLU A 131 -3.47 -18.25 1.94
CA GLU A 131 -2.22 -18.93 2.30
C GLU A 131 -1.17 -18.22 3.19
N GLU A 132 -1.35 -18.40 4.51
CA GLU A 132 -0.23 -18.67 5.41
C GLU A 132 0.17 -20.15 5.24
N GLU A 133 1.32 -20.42 4.62
CA GLU A 133 2.12 -21.63 4.86
C GLU A 133 3.48 -21.23 5.47
#